data_AF-A0A7W9PFE1-F1
#
_entry.id   AF-A0A7W9PFE1-F1
#
_cell.length_a   1.000
_cell.length_b   1.000
_cell.length_c   1.000
_cell.angle_alpha   90.00
_cell.angle_beta   90.00
_cell.angle_gamma   90.00
#
_symmetry.space_group_name_H-M   'P 1'
#
loop_
_entity.id
_entity.type
_entity.pdbx_description
1 polymer ?
#
loop_
_entity_poly.entity_id
_entity_poly.type
_entity_poly.pdbx_seq_one_letter_code
_entity_poly.pdbx_strand_id
1 'polypeptide(L)'
;MDREDLLIIDFALLWQPFGGPPAEEILVTFGMSELRFRNRVVEILSDRGTGTDRPLRQHARATLRSYLDIGRSALLARAAAQTSGTLSRPGR
;
A
#
# COMPACT_ATOMS: atom_id res chain seq x y z
N MET A 1 -2.85 -3.13 -18.76
CA MET A 1 -3.22 -2.56 -17.44
C MET A 1 -4.48 -1.74 -17.64
N ASP A 2 -5.40 -1.79 -16.69
CA ASP A 2 -6.57 -0.90 -16.74
C ASP A 2 -6.21 0.49 -16.21
N ARG A 3 -7.02 1.51 -16.52
CA ARG A 3 -6.78 2.89 -16.08
C ARG A 3 -6.71 3.02 -14.56
N GLU A 4 -7.53 2.24 -13.85
CA GLU A 4 -7.50 2.19 -12.38
C GLU A 4 -6.17 1.62 -11.87
N ASP A 5 -5.65 0.56 -12.49
CA ASP A 5 -4.36 -0.02 -12.11
C ASP A 5 -3.21 1.00 -12.28
N LEU A 6 -3.24 1.79 -13.36
CA LEU A 6 -2.26 2.86 -13.59
C LEU A 6 -2.33 3.93 -12.49
N LEU A 7 -3.54 4.39 -12.13
CA LEU A 7 -3.73 5.37 -11.06
C LEU A 7 -3.24 4.85 -9.70
N ILE A 8 -3.47 3.56 -9.42
CA ILE A 8 -2.98 2.91 -8.20
C ILE A 8 -1.44 2.90 -8.16
N ILE A 9 -0.79 2.54 -9.27
CA ILE A 9 0.68 2.52 -9.35
C ILE A 9 1.26 3.93 -9.27
N ASP A 10 0.71 4.90 -10.00
CA ASP A 10 1.17 6.29 -9.98
C ASP A 10 1.04 6.90 -8.58
N PHE A 11 -0.09 6.65 -7.91
CA PHE A 11 -0.29 7.10 -6.55
C PHE A 11 0.71 6.46 -5.59
N ALA A 12 0.94 5.15 -5.70
CA ALA A 12 1.91 4.47 -4.85
C ALA A 12 3.36 4.98 -5.09
N LEU A 13 3.71 5.32 -6.33
CA LEU A 13 4.99 5.91 -6.73
C LEU A 13 5.17 7.33 -6.19
N LEU A 14 4.14 8.16 -6.29
CA LEU A 14 4.14 9.54 -5.77
C LEU A 14 4.50 9.57 -4.28
N TRP A 15 3.99 8.61 -3.52
CA TRP A 15 4.19 8.53 -2.08
C TRP A 15 5.44 7.73 -1.65
N GLN A 16 6.20 7.14 -2.58
CA GLN A 16 7.42 6.39 -2.24
C GLN A 16 8.44 7.17 -1.41
N PRO A 17 8.77 8.43 -1.74
CA PRO A 17 9.74 9.20 -0.96
C PRO A 17 9.32 9.40 0.50
N PHE A 18 8.02 9.33 0.78
CA PHE A 18 7.43 9.57 2.10
C PHE A 18 7.12 8.27 2.88
N GLY A 19 7.46 7.10 2.32
CA GLY A 19 7.19 5.80 2.94
C GLY A 19 5.82 5.19 2.62
N GLY A 20 5.07 5.80 1.69
CA GLY A 20 3.79 5.31 1.20
C GLY A 20 2.59 6.19 1.57
N PRO A 21 1.45 5.98 0.88
CA PRO A 21 0.27 6.83 1.07
C PRO A 21 -0.44 6.56 2.40
N PRO A 22 -0.97 7.58 3.08
CA PRO A 22 -1.74 7.42 4.31
C PRO A 22 -3.12 6.83 4.03
N ALA A 23 -3.66 6.06 4.99
CA ALA A 23 -4.93 5.36 4.85
C ALA A 23 -6.12 6.29 4.52
N GLU A 24 -6.14 7.51 5.04
CA GLU A 24 -7.19 8.49 4.79
C GLU A 24 -7.20 8.96 3.33
N GLU A 25 -6.04 9.24 2.74
CA GLU A 25 -5.97 9.63 1.33
C GLU A 25 -6.30 8.48 0.39
N ILE A 26 -5.91 7.25 0.74
CA ILE A 26 -6.30 6.05 -0.03
C ILE A 26 -7.82 5.90 0.00
N LEU A 27 -8.45 6.10 1.16
CA LEU A 27 -9.90 6.00 1.31
C LEU A 27 -10.62 7.10 0.54
N VAL A 28 -10.14 8.35 0.57
CA VAL A 28 -10.73 9.47 -0.17
C VAL A 28 -10.56 9.30 -1.69
N THR A 29 -9.39 8.84 -2.14
CA THR A 29 -9.05 8.76 -3.56
C THR A 29 -9.65 7.52 -4.23
N PHE A 30 -9.60 6.37 -3.55
CA PHE A 30 -9.95 5.08 -4.13
C PHE A 30 -11.11 4.37 -3.41
N GLY A 31 -11.65 4.92 -2.32
CA GLY A 31 -12.74 4.30 -1.57
C GLY A 31 -12.37 2.96 -0.92
N MET A 32 -11.07 2.69 -0.71
CA MET A 32 -10.59 1.43 -0.15
C MET A 32 -9.64 1.61 1.03
N SER A 33 -9.50 0.55 1.82
CA SER A 33 -8.53 0.52 2.93
C SER A 33 -7.10 0.43 2.42
N GLU A 34 -6.14 0.92 3.22
CA GLU A 34 -4.70 0.81 2.94
C GLU A 34 -4.27 -0.63 2.63
N LEU A 35 -4.80 -1.61 3.37
CA LEU A 35 -4.50 -3.02 3.16
C LEU A 35 -5.00 -3.51 1.78
N ARG A 36 -6.23 -3.15 1.40
CA ARG A 36 -6.78 -3.51 0.09
C ARG A 36 -5.94 -2.85 -1.03
N PHE A 37 -5.58 -1.59 -0.86
CA PHE A 37 -4.74 -0.86 -1.81
C PHE A 37 -3.39 -1.53 -2.01
N ARG A 38 -2.71 -1.92 -0.92
CA ARG A 38 -1.44 -2.65 -1.00
C ARG A 38 -1.57 -3.99 -1.71
N ASN A 39 -2.59 -4.78 -1.36
CA ASN A 39 -2.83 -6.05 -2.03
C ASN A 39 -3.04 -5.84 -3.53
N ARG A 40 -3.79 -4.79 -3.91
CA ARG A 40 -4.02 -4.44 -5.29
C ARG A 40 -2.72 -4.05 -6.02
N VAL A 41 -1.85 -3.25 -5.39
CA VAL A 41 -0.51 -2.96 -5.93
C VAL A 41 0.30 -4.24 -6.15
N VAL A 42 0.28 -5.18 -5.21
CA VAL A 42 1.00 -6.47 -5.36
C VAL A 42 0.41 -7.31 -6.48
N GLU A 43 -0.91 -7.41 -6.60
CA GLU A 43 -1.59 -8.13 -7.67
C GLU A 43 -1.20 -7.56 -9.04
N ILE A 44 -1.28 -6.24 -9.18
CA ILE A 44 -0.87 -5.53 -10.40
C ILE A 44 0.61 -5.85 -10.69
N LEU A 45 1.53 -5.70 -9.75
CA LEU A 45 2.96 -5.95 -10.01
C LEU A 45 3.33 -7.43 -10.19
N SER A 46 2.44 -8.36 -9.83
CA SER A 46 2.63 -9.80 -9.97
C SER A 46 2.02 -10.35 -11.26
N ASP A 47 1.05 -9.64 -11.84
CA ASP A 47 0.53 -9.94 -13.16
C ASP A 47 1.63 -9.83 -14.22
N ARG A 48 1.68 -10.83 -15.11
CA ARG A 48 2.64 -10.86 -16.23
C ARG A 48 2.38 -9.70 -17.21
N GLY A 49 1.15 -9.17 -17.24
CA GLY A 49 0.77 -8.04 -18.07
C GLY A 49 0.97 -8.28 -19.57
N THR A 50 0.77 -7.22 -20.36
CA THR A 50 1.14 -7.21 -21.78
C THR A 50 2.55 -6.65 -21.96
N GLY A 51 3.20 -6.93 -23.10
CA GLY A 51 4.58 -6.49 -23.36
C GLY A 51 4.81 -4.99 -23.22
N THR A 52 3.78 -4.18 -23.50
CA THR A 52 3.81 -2.71 -23.41
C THR A 52 3.89 -2.20 -21.96
N ASP A 53 3.21 -2.88 -21.03
CA ASP A 53 3.14 -2.47 -19.61
C ASP A 53 4.34 -2.98 -18.80
N ARG A 54 5.10 -3.91 -19.38
CA ARG A 54 6.18 -4.64 -18.72
C ARG A 54 7.29 -3.73 -18.15
N PRO A 55 7.77 -2.68 -18.85
CA PRO A 55 8.79 -1.78 -18.32
C PRO A 55 8.29 -0.99 -17.11
N LEU A 56 7.04 -0.50 -17.16
CA LEU A 56 6.42 0.24 -16.06
C LEU A 56 6.26 -0.66 -14.83
N ARG A 57 5.73 -1.87 -14.99
CA ARG A 57 5.60 -2.86 -13.90
C ARG A 57 6.95 -3.18 -13.26
N GLN A 58 8.00 -3.36 -14.08
CA GLN A 58 9.35 -3.64 -13.58
C GLN A 58 9.93 -2.46 -12.79
N HIS A 59 9.81 -1.24 -13.33
CA HIS A 59 10.26 -0.03 -12.65
C HIS A 59 9.51 0.16 -11.34
N ALA A 60 8.18 0.11 -11.38
CA ALA A 60 7.32 0.26 -10.21
C ALA A 60 7.67 -0.79 -9.14
N ARG A 61 7.88 -2.05 -9.51
CA ARG A 61 8.29 -3.10 -8.57
C ARG A 61 9.66 -2.84 -7.93
N ALA A 62 10.61 -2.29 -8.68
CA ALA A 62 11.92 -1.95 -8.14
C ALA A 62 11.83 -0.79 -7.13
N THR A 63 11.09 0.27 -7.48
CA THR A 63 10.93 1.47 -6.65
C THR A 63 10.07 1.20 -5.42
N LEU A 64 8.95 0.48 -5.60
CA LEU A 64 7.97 0.16 -4.54
C LEU A 64 8.44 -0.94 -3.59
N ARG A 65 9.61 -1.54 -3.82
CA ARG A 65 10.09 -2.69 -3.02
C ARG A 65 10.13 -2.37 -1.53
N SER A 66 10.68 -1.21 -1.16
CA SER A 66 10.76 -0.77 0.24
C SER A 66 9.36 -0.55 0.83
N TYR A 67 8.43 0.04 0.09
CA TYR A 67 7.06 0.25 0.57
C TYR A 67 6.27 -1.05 0.79
N LEU A 68 6.48 -2.04 -0.09
CA LEU A 68 5.86 -3.36 0.03
C LEU A 68 6.48 -4.17 1.19
N ASP A 69 7.77 -4.00 1.46
CA ASP A 69 8.45 -4.64 2.60
C ASP A 69 8.12 -3.95 3.94
N ILE A 70 8.12 -2.62 3.99
CA ILE A 70 7.79 -1.81 5.18
C ILE A 70 6.33 -1.99 5.57
N GLY A 71 5.43 -2.20 4.61
CA GLY A 71 4.04 -2.43 4.91
C GLY A 71 3.76 -3.63 5.79
N ARG A 72 4.55 -4.68 5.63
CA ARG A 72 4.43 -5.88 6.46
C ARG A 72 4.84 -5.60 7.91
N SER A 73 5.87 -4.80 8.15
CA SER A 73 6.32 -4.45 9.50
C SER A 73 5.46 -3.37 10.15
N ALA A 74 5.00 -2.36 9.39
CA ALA A 74 4.16 -1.29 9.89
C ALA A 74 2.73 -1.74 10.20
N LEU A 75 2.14 -2.63 9.39
CA LEU A 75 0.84 -3.27 9.73
C LEU A 75 0.96 -4.11 11.00
N LEU A 76 2.04 -4.86 11.18
CA LEU A 76 2.27 -5.63 12.41
C LEU A 76 2.54 -4.73 13.62
N ALA A 77 3.31 -3.65 13.46
CA ALA A 77 3.58 -2.67 14.51
C ALA A 77 2.33 -1.86 14.89
N ARG A 78 1.50 -1.45 13.92
CA ARG A 78 0.21 -0.78 14.18
C ARG A 78 -0.84 -1.73 14.72
N ALA A 79 -0.89 -3.00 14.28
CA ALA A 79 -1.72 -4.02 14.90
C ALA A 79 -1.31 -4.25 16.37
N ALA A 80 0.00 -4.32 16.65
CA ALA A 80 0.52 -4.40 18.02
C ALA A 80 0.18 -3.14 18.84
N ALA A 81 0.32 -1.93 18.27
CA ALA A 81 0.00 -0.68 18.95
C ALA A 81 -1.51 -0.50 19.22
N GLN A 82 -2.38 -0.95 18.32
CA GLN A 82 -3.84 -0.94 18.52
C GLN A 82 -4.27 -2.00 19.57
N THR A 83 -3.53 -3.10 19.70
CA THR A 83 -3.79 -4.13 20.73
C THR A 83 -3.28 -3.69 22.12
N SER A 84 -2.24 -2.88 22.19
CA SER A 84 -1.76 -2.31 23.47
C SER A 84 -2.62 -1.15 23.98
N GLY A 85 -3.55 -0.62 23.19
CA GLY A 85 -4.48 0.44 23.60
C GLY A 85 -5.67 -0.01 24.47
N THR A 86 -5.90 -1.32 24.64
CA THR A 86 -7.03 -1.83 25.46
C THR A 86 -6.66 -2.14 26.92
N LEU A 87 -5.43 -1.89 27.35
CA LEU A 87 -5.07 -1.98 28.77
C LEU A 87 -4.79 -0.59 29.37
N SER A 88 -5.86 0.17 29.60
CA SER A 88 -5.86 1.18 30.66
C SER A 88 -7.26 1.28 31.30
N ARG A 89 -7.54 0.34 32.22
CA ARG A 89 -8.47 0.55 33.35
C ARG A 89 -7.94 1.71 34.21
N PRO A 90 -8.77 2.51 34.92
CA PRO A 90 -9.38 2.04 36.19
C PRO A 90 -10.68 2.73 36.69
N GLY A 91 -11.27 2.13 37.73
CA GLY A 91 -12.22 2.74 38.70
C GLY A 91 -13.70 2.62 38.32
N ARG A 92 -14.62 2.19 39.18
CA ARG A 92 -14.66 2.12 40.64
C ARG A 92 -15.65 1.05 41.08
#